data_AF-A0A962QHR4-F1
#
_entry.id   AF-A0A962QHR4-F1
#
_cell.length_a   1.000
_cell.length_b   1.000
_cell.length_c   1.000
_cell.angle_alpha   90.00
_cell.angle_beta   90.00
_cell.angle_gamma   90.00
#
_symmetry.space_group_name_H-M   'P 1'
#
loop_
_entity.id
_entity.type
_entity.pdbx_description
1 polymer ?
#
loop_
_entity_poly.entity_id
_entity_poly.type
_entity_poly.pdbx_seq_one_letter_code
_entity_poly.pdbx_strand_id
1 'polypeptide(L)'
;MAKAENIIPKRRSELLMPAGSLEKLKIAVLYGADAIYMGTPDMSLRTKSAFTLDEVVEGIEFAHAHDKRVYLTLNLFTHNKDIAKLPEYLDTVKKVKPDGLIIADPGVFQFVKEHAPELELHISTQANICSWLSVNFWQRAGASLCVLGREVIYAELKEIREKCDDIKLEAFVHGAMCMTYSGRCLLSNFMSERGANQGNCANSCRWSYKLHVRMKDGTTKDLEITENNQDMFEFFLEEGYRPGEYMQLEEDDRGAYILNSRDLCLMPKLDDYLRIGIDSLKVEGRNKSAYYVGVVARAYRMAIDAYYADPENWDPRPYMAELETVPNRGYTLAFHDGRLTDLSHGYDNTGSFSAFEFGGQITEITDDAFLVKVKNKIEAGDVLEFIPPSSHDLVLLRIYEFENATNGKITDHVNAAPETIIRVPFSLFEHENITDLKTHFPPMTIVRKEKPMSAVQAQRLKLDKTVQNLELGKGREATFKEGRKALQKATDNDNEGKVFKSPRFGVEGCCGKGCNGCLVFWHAPEYTKAREVMKKKKQGEMLTKDMIEILEDAKAPEYQEAPQNIKEAS
;
A
#
# COMPACT_ATOMS: atom_id res chain seq x y z
N MET A 1 -23.34 23.98 -26.85
CA MET A 1 -22.67 23.43 -25.65
C MET A 1 -23.63 23.59 -24.48
N ALA A 2 -24.38 22.54 -24.15
CA ALA A 2 -25.26 22.57 -22.99
C ALA A 2 -24.40 22.55 -21.72
N LYS A 3 -24.65 23.48 -20.79
CA LYS A 3 -24.06 23.45 -19.46
C LYS A 3 -24.45 22.11 -18.83
N ALA A 4 -23.48 21.30 -18.42
CA ALA A 4 -23.75 20.11 -17.63
C ALA A 4 -24.51 20.57 -16.37
N GLU A 5 -25.74 20.11 -16.21
CA GLU A 5 -26.47 20.34 -14.96
C GLU A 5 -25.63 19.78 -13.81
N ASN A 6 -25.41 20.58 -12.78
CA ASN A 6 -24.73 20.14 -11.56
C ASN A 6 -25.62 19.13 -10.84
N ILE A 7 -25.47 17.86 -11.21
CA ILE A 7 -26.03 16.74 -10.48
C ILE A 7 -25.20 16.61 -9.21
N ILE A 8 -25.68 17.18 -8.10
CA ILE A 8 -25.20 16.79 -6.78
C ILE A 8 -25.56 15.29 -6.64
N PRO A 9 -24.58 14.40 -6.39
CA PRO A 9 -24.84 12.98 -6.28
C PRO A 9 -25.95 12.67 -5.27
N LYS A 10 -26.81 11.70 -5.56
CA LYS A 10 -27.86 11.23 -4.64
C LYS A 10 -27.31 10.79 -3.27
N ARG A 11 -26.02 10.44 -3.18
CA ARG A 11 -25.35 9.95 -1.98
C ARG A 11 -23.97 10.57 -1.86
N ARG A 12 -23.65 11.06 -0.66
CA ARG A 12 -22.31 11.50 -0.30
C ARG A 12 -21.39 10.28 -0.20
N SER A 13 -20.24 10.36 -0.85
CA SER A 13 -19.24 9.29 -0.87
C SER A 13 -18.68 9.00 0.53
N GLU A 14 -18.61 7.72 0.88
CA GLU A 14 -17.98 7.18 2.07
C GLU A 14 -16.45 7.14 1.91
N LEU A 15 -15.70 7.57 2.92
CA LEU A 15 -14.25 7.32 3.00
C LEU A 15 -13.97 5.99 3.73
N LEU A 16 -13.45 5.00 3.01
CA LEU A 16 -13.15 3.67 3.54
C LEU A 16 -11.64 3.47 3.77
N MET A 17 -11.25 3.38 5.04
CA MET A 17 -9.84 3.26 5.46
C MET A 17 -9.46 1.83 5.89
N PRO A 18 -8.22 1.37 5.62
CA PRO A 18 -7.71 0.10 6.12
C PRO A 18 -7.25 0.19 7.57
N ALA A 19 -7.58 -0.82 8.37
CA ALA A 19 -6.96 -1.03 9.68
C ALA A 19 -6.23 -2.38 9.77
N GLY A 20 -4.95 -2.35 10.17
CA GLY A 20 -4.14 -3.55 10.44
C GLY A 20 -3.90 -3.85 11.92
N SER A 21 -4.31 -2.93 12.80
CA SER A 21 -4.29 -3.04 14.27
C SER A 21 -5.39 -2.14 14.85
N LEU A 22 -5.75 -2.37 16.12
CA LEU A 22 -6.74 -1.55 16.83
C LEU A 22 -6.33 -0.08 16.89
N GLU A 23 -5.05 0.21 17.15
CA GLU A 23 -4.47 1.58 17.11
C GLU A 23 -4.81 2.27 15.79
N LYS A 24 -4.60 1.61 14.65
CA LYS A 24 -4.86 2.19 13.32
C LYS A 24 -6.34 2.36 13.04
N LEU A 25 -7.19 1.45 13.54
CA LEU A 25 -8.65 1.59 13.44
C LEU A 25 -9.11 2.85 14.14
N LYS A 26 -8.73 3.02 15.40
CA LYS A 26 -9.13 4.18 16.21
C LYS A 26 -8.65 5.49 15.60
N ILE A 27 -7.39 5.53 15.14
CA ILE A 27 -6.84 6.69 14.41
C ILE A 27 -7.65 6.98 13.15
N ALA A 28 -7.93 5.99 12.31
CA ALA A 28 -8.69 6.21 11.08
C ALA A 28 -10.08 6.81 11.37
N VAL A 29 -10.78 6.29 12.39
CA VAL A 29 -12.08 6.81 12.84
C VAL A 29 -11.97 8.27 13.31
N LEU A 30 -11.02 8.57 14.21
CA LEU A 30 -10.83 9.91 14.74
C LEU A 30 -10.45 10.93 13.65
N TYR A 31 -9.64 10.51 12.68
CA TYR A 31 -9.17 11.35 11.58
C TYR A 31 -10.15 11.40 10.38
N GLY A 32 -11.39 10.91 10.55
CA GLY A 32 -12.48 11.17 9.61
C GLY A 32 -12.85 10.04 8.65
N ALA A 33 -12.44 8.80 8.89
CA ALA A 33 -12.99 7.67 8.14
C ALA A 33 -14.50 7.54 8.38
N ASP A 34 -15.28 7.24 7.34
CA ASP A 34 -16.71 6.90 7.48
C ASP A 34 -16.90 5.41 7.73
N ALA A 35 -15.96 4.60 7.22
CA ALA A 35 -15.94 3.17 7.43
C ALA A 35 -14.51 2.64 7.49
N ILE A 36 -14.35 1.49 8.14
CA ILE A 36 -13.09 0.77 8.28
C ILE A 36 -13.22 -0.60 7.65
N TYR A 37 -12.25 -1.00 6.82
CA TYR A 37 -12.13 -2.40 6.43
C TYR A 37 -10.98 -3.07 7.17
N MET A 38 -11.32 -4.10 7.93
CA MET A 38 -10.36 -4.92 8.67
C MET A 38 -10.49 -6.40 8.30
N GLY A 39 -9.59 -7.24 8.79
CA GLY A 39 -9.64 -8.66 8.50
C GLY A 39 -9.35 -9.46 9.74
N THR A 40 -9.99 -10.62 9.83
CA THR A 40 -9.86 -11.53 10.96
C THR A 40 -8.64 -12.45 10.79
N PRO A 41 -8.03 -12.91 11.89
CA PRO A 41 -6.88 -13.82 11.86
C PRO A 41 -7.06 -15.09 11.00
N ASP A 42 -8.26 -15.65 10.95
CA ASP A 42 -8.44 -17.04 10.48
C ASP A 42 -8.88 -17.25 9.03
N MET A 43 -9.54 -16.27 8.40
CA MET A 43 -10.06 -16.43 7.02
C MET A 43 -10.02 -15.18 6.15
N SER A 44 -9.62 -14.04 6.73
CA SER A 44 -9.32 -12.90 5.88
C SER A 44 -8.00 -13.12 5.17
N LEU A 45 -7.83 -12.48 4.02
CA LEU A 45 -6.57 -12.36 3.31
C LEU A 45 -5.41 -11.75 4.13
N ARG A 46 -5.48 -11.65 5.46
CA ARG A 46 -4.58 -10.91 6.31
C ARG A 46 -3.81 -11.85 7.23
N THR A 47 -2.85 -12.57 6.66
CA THR A 47 -1.81 -13.31 7.43
C THR A 47 -0.93 -12.41 8.32
N LYS A 48 -1.17 -11.08 8.35
CA LYS A 48 -0.49 -10.09 9.20
C LYS A 48 -1.46 -9.21 10.00
N SER A 49 -2.74 -9.60 10.12
CA SER A 49 -3.64 -8.89 11.03
C SER A 49 -3.18 -9.16 12.46
N ALA A 50 -2.77 -8.13 13.20
CA ALA A 50 -2.40 -8.28 14.61
C ALA A 50 -3.62 -8.37 15.54
N PHE A 51 -4.83 -8.28 14.99
CA PHE A 51 -6.08 -8.26 15.74
C PHE A 51 -6.37 -9.60 16.41
N THR A 52 -6.46 -9.60 17.73
CA THR A 52 -7.19 -10.64 18.48
C THR A 52 -8.69 -10.48 18.31
N LEU A 53 -9.48 -11.52 18.62
CA LEU A 53 -10.95 -11.42 18.56
C LEU A 53 -11.49 -10.31 19.47
N ASP A 54 -10.90 -10.12 20.65
CA ASP A 54 -11.30 -9.08 21.60
C ASP A 54 -11.02 -7.68 21.03
N GLU A 55 -9.87 -7.49 20.37
CA GLU A 55 -9.58 -6.23 19.66
C GLU A 55 -10.51 -5.99 18.46
N VAL A 56 -11.03 -7.05 17.81
CA VAL A 56 -12.05 -6.90 16.76
C VAL A 56 -13.34 -6.36 17.38
N VAL A 57 -13.79 -6.95 18.49
CA VAL A 57 -15.00 -6.50 19.20
C VAL A 57 -14.83 -5.05 19.66
N GLU A 58 -13.74 -4.73 20.36
CA GLU A 58 -13.44 -3.37 20.82
C GLU A 58 -13.37 -2.38 19.66
N GLY A 59 -12.76 -2.78 18.54
CA GLY A 59 -12.66 -1.95 17.33
C GLY A 59 -14.02 -1.63 16.71
N ILE A 60 -14.92 -2.62 16.64
CA ILE A 60 -16.29 -2.43 16.13
C ILE A 60 -17.10 -1.53 17.07
N GLU A 61 -17.06 -1.80 18.37
CA GLU A 61 -17.74 -0.99 19.39
C GLU A 61 -17.26 0.47 19.35
N PHE A 62 -15.95 0.69 19.23
CA PHE A 62 -15.38 2.03 19.10
C PHE A 62 -15.85 2.74 17.83
N ALA A 63 -15.88 2.05 16.69
CA ALA A 63 -16.35 2.63 15.44
C ALA A 63 -17.85 2.99 15.51
N HIS A 64 -18.70 2.09 16.03
CA HIS A 64 -20.14 2.33 16.21
C HIS A 64 -20.42 3.47 17.19
N ALA A 65 -19.64 3.61 18.26
CA ALA A 65 -19.74 4.75 19.19
C ALA A 65 -19.44 6.11 18.53
N HIS A 66 -18.77 6.10 17.37
CA HIS A 66 -18.48 7.29 16.55
C HIS A 66 -19.33 7.34 15.26
N ASP A 67 -20.42 6.55 15.18
CA ASP A 67 -21.32 6.44 14.03
C ASP A 67 -20.59 6.00 12.73
N LYS A 68 -19.55 5.15 12.88
CA LYS A 68 -18.73 4.64 11.78
C LYS A 68 -18.96 3.15 11.57
N ARG A 69 -18.84 2.71 10.32
CA ARG A 69 -19.08 1.31 9.92
C ARG A 69 -17.81 0.49 9.89
N VAL A 70 -17.92 -0.82 10.09
CA VAL A 70 -16.81 -1.78 9.99
C VAL A 70 -17.16 -2.93 9.08
N TYR A 71 -16.34 -3.13 8.05
CA TYR A 71 -16.46 -4.25 7.11
C TYR A 71 -15.34 -5.26 7.34
N LEU A 72 -15.68 -6.54 7.49
CA LEU A 72 -14.69 -7.61 7.60
C LEU A 72 -14.38 -8.20 6.23
N THR A 73 -13.11 -8.44 5.96
CA THR A 73 -12.68 -9.07 4.71
C THR A 73 -12.75 -10.59 4.81
N LEU A 74 -13.50 -11.25 3.91
CA LEU A 74 -13.53 -12.70 3.64
C LEU A 74 -13.27 -12.93 2.13
N ASN A 75 -12.23 -12.28 1.62
CA ASN A 75 -11.98 -12.20 0.19
C ASN A 75 -10.96 -13.22 -0.32
N LEU A 76 -10.79 -14.35 0.35
CA LEU A 76 -9.98 -15.46 -0.15
C LEU A 76 -10.75 -16.25 -1.20
N PHE A 77 -10.12 -16.56 -2.34
CA PHE A 77 -10.59 -17.66 -3.19
C PHE A 77 -10.30 -18.99 -2.51
N THR A 78 -11.36 -19.65 -2.05
CA THR A 78 -11.26 -20.79 -1.14
C THR A 78 -10.93 -22.08 -1.86
N HIS A 79 -10.21 -22.97 -1.19
CA HIS A 79 -10.08 -24.36 -1.56
C HIS A 79 -10.87 -25.23 -0.57
N ASN A 80 -11.12 -26.50 -0.90
CA ASN A 80 -11.90 -27.43 -0.05
C ASN A 80 -11.44 -27.48 1.42
N LYS A 81 -10.14 -27.27 1.69
CA LYS A 81 -9.59 -27.22 3.05
C LYS A 81 -10.10 -26.01 3.88
N ASP A 82 -10.44 -24.92 3.20
CA ASP A 82 -10.87 -23.66 3.81
C ASP A 82 -12.38 -23.69 4.10
N ILE A 83 -13.15 -24.46 3.31
CA ILE A 83 -14.61 -24.59 3.42
C ILE A 83 -15.04 -25.10 4.81
N ALA A 84 -14.30 -26.04 5.38
CA ALA A 84 -14.63 -26.62 6.70
C ALA A 84 -14.64 -25.59 7.85
N LYS A 85 -13.99 -24.43 7.67
CA LYS A 85 -13.92 -23.34 8.66
C LYS A 85 -15.01 -22.29 8.50
N LEU A 86 -15.73 -22.27 7.38
CA LEU A 86 -16.75 -21.25 7.11
C LEU A 86 -17.88 -21.19 8.15
N PRO A 87 -18.39 -22.32 8.69
CA PRO A 87 -19.40 -22.27 9.75
C PRO A 87 -18.91 -21.56 11.02
N GLU A 88 -17.71 -21.89 11.50
CA GLU A 88 -17.10 -21.26 12.69
C GLU A 88 -16.82 -19.76 12.46
N TYR A 89 -16.42 -19.41 11.23
CA TYR A 89 -16.28 -18.00 10.85
C TYR A 89 -17.61 -17.26 10.93
N LEU A 90 -18.72 -17.85 10.46
CA LEU A 90 -20.04 -17.23 10.57
C LEU A 90 -20.50 -17.07 12.02
N ASP A 91 -20.20 -18.02 12.90
CA ASP A 91 -20.49 -17.87 14.33
C ASP A 91 -19.73 -16.67 14.93
N THR A 92 -18.48 -16.49 14.52
CA THR A 92 -17.67 -15.33 14.89
C THR A 92 -18.29 -14.03 14.35
N VAL A 93 -18.69 -14.00 13.08
CA VAL A 93 -19.34 -12.83 12.46
C VAL A 93 -20.64 -12.47 13.20
N LYS A 94 -21.47 -13.45 13.54
CA LYS A 94 -22.71 -13.24 14.31
C LYS A 94 -22.46 -12.70 15.72
N LYS A 95 -21.34 -13.08 16.34
CA LYS A 95 -20.91 -12.56 17.64
C LYS A 95 -20.44 -11.11 17.55
N VAL A 96 -19.57 -10.79 16.59
CA VAL A 96 -18.94 -9.46 16.49
C VAL A 96 -19.79 -8.43 15.74
N LYS A 97 -20.80 -8.88 14.98
CA LYS A 97 -21.81 -8.06 14.28
C LYS A 97 -21.22 -6.90 13.45
N PRO A 98 -20.38 -7.18 12.44
CA PRO A 98 -19.89 -6.15 11.54
C PRO A 98 -21.02 -5.65 10.63
N ASP A 99 -20.82 -4.48 10.02
CA ASP A 99 -21.79 -3.87 9.10
C ASP A 99 -21.85 -4.58 7.75
N GLY A 100 -20.82 -5.35 7.40
CA GLY A 100 -20.80 -6.13 6.17
C GLY A 100 -19.53 -6.95 5.97
N LEU A 101 -19.56 -7.81 4.94
CA LEU A 101 -18.45 -8.67 4.55
C LEU A 101 -17.97 -8.35 3.14
N ILE A 102 -16.65 -8.28 2.96
CA ILE A 102 -16.02 -8.10 1.64
C ILE A 102 -15.56 -9.47 1.13
N ILE A 103 -16.26 -10.03 0.13
CA ILE A 103 -16.10 -11.41 -0.36
C ILE A 103 -15.64 -11.41 -1.82
N ALA A 104 -14.82 -12.39 -2.23
CA ALA A 104 -14.38 -12.54 -3.62
C ALA A 104 -14.92 -13.81 -4.28
N ASP A 105 -14.99 -14.91 -3.52
CA ASP A 105 -15.37 -16.23 -4.00
C ASP A 105 -16.90 -16.36 -4.14
N PRO A 106 -17.43 -16.74 -5.32
CA PRO A 106 -18.88 -16.85 -5.53
C PRO A 106 -19.54 -17.95 -4.70
N GLY A 107 -18.84 -19.06 -4.41
CA GLY A 107 -19.37 -20.14 -3.57
C GLY A 107 -19.46 -19.71 -2.12
N VAL A 108 -18.44 -19.01 -1.62
CA VAL A 108 -18.49 -18.40 -0.28
C VAL A 108 -19.57 -17.32 -0.21
N PHE A 109 -19.70 -16.49 -1.24
CA PHE A 109 -20.74 -15.46 -1.29
C PHE A 109 -22.14 -16.07 -1.16
N GLN A 110 -22.43 -17.11 -1.94
CA GLN A 110 -23.70 -17.83 -1.86
C GLN A 110 -23.91 -18.46 -0.48
N PHE A 111 -22.89 -19.14 0.05
CA PHE A 111 -22.94 -19.75 1.39
C PHE A 111 -23.29 -18.72 2.47
N VAL A 112 -22.62 -17.57 2.50
CA VAL A 112 -22.91 -16.50 3.48
C VAL A 112 -24.32 -15.96 3.27
N LYS A 113 -24.75 -15.74 2.02
CA LYS A 113 -26.09 -15.22 1.72
C LYS A 113 -27.20 -16.15 2.22
N GLU A 114 -26.98 -17.47 2.18
CA GLU A 114 -27.92 -18.47 2.68
C GLU A 114 -27.96 -18.56 4.22
N HIS A 115 -26.82 -18.35 4.90
CA HIS A 115 -26.67 -18.60 6.35
C HIS A 115 -26.67 -17.34 7.24
N ALA A 116 -26.48 -16.16 6.63
CA ALA A 116 -26.51 -14.84 7.25
C ALA A 116 -27.05 -13.78 6.25
N PRO A 117 -28.31 -13.93 5.78
CA PRO A 117 -28.90 -13.06 4.74
C PRO A 117 -29.01 -11.59 5.12
N GLU A 118 -28.94 -11.26 6.41
CA GLU A 118 -29.01 -9.92 6.99
C GLU A 118 -27.74 -9.08 6.79
N LEU A 119 -26.59 -9.70 6.50
CA LEU A 119 -25.33 -8.99 6.32
C LEU A 119 -25.26 -8.33 4.94
N GLU A 120 -24.76 -7.08 4.88
CA GLU A 120 -24.38 -6.49 3.60
C GLU A 120 -23.16 -7.21 3.03
N LEU A 121 -23.28 -7.67 1.77
CA LEU A 121 -22.20 -8.37 1.09
C LEU A 121 -21.61 -7.47 0.00
N HIS A 122 -20.34 -7.16 0.15
CA HIS A 122 -19.55 -6.34 -0.77
C HIS A 122 -18.64 -7.26 -1.59
N ILE A 123 -18.56 -7.03 -2.89
CA ILE A 123 -17.67 -7.83 -3.75
C ILE A 123 -16.30 -7.20 -3.81
N SER A 124 -15.28 -7.97 -3.44
CA SER A 124 -13.88 -7.56 -3.46
C SER A 124 -13.38 -7.31 -4.88
N THR A 125 -12.44 -6.36 -5.02
CA THR A 125 -11.70 -6.11 -6.28
C THR A 125 -11.01 -7.38 -6.83
N GLN A 126 -10.75 -8.38 -6.00
CA GLN A 126 -10.22 -9.68 -6.42
C GLN A 126 -11.14 -10.48 -7.36
N ALA A 127 -12.44 -10.17 -7.38
CA ALA A 127 -13.38 -10.73 -8.34
C ALA A 127 -13.26 -10.12 -9.75
N ASN A 128 -12.35 -9.14 -9.96
CA ASN A 128 -12.07 -8.48 -11.24
C ASN A 128 -13.32 -7.87 -11.89
N ILE A 129 -14.03 -7.06 -11.12
CA ILE A 129 -15.18 -6.30 -11.63
C ILE A 129 -14.66 -5.09 -12.42
N CYS A 130 -14.67 -5.22 -13.76
CA CYS A 130 -14.22 -4.17 -14.66
C CYS A 130 -15.28 -3.74 -15.70
N SER A 131 -16.52 -4.23 -15.59
CA SER A 131 -17.59 -3.90 -16.53
C SER A 131 -18.94 -3.84 -15.84
N TRP A 132 -19.89 -3.11 -16.47
CA TRP A 132 -21.27 -3.02 -15.98
C TRP A 132 -21.99 -4.38 -16.02
N LEU A 133 -21.60 -5.29 -16.93
CA LEU A 133 -22.11 -6.67 -16.96
C LEU A 133 -21.71 -7.44 -15.71
N SER A 134 -20.46 -7.30 -15.27
CA SER A 134 -19.97 -7.91 -14.03
C SER A 134 -20.68 -7.34 -12.81
N VAL A 135 -20.91 -6.02 -12.76
CA VAL A 135 -21.67 -5.38 -11.68
C VAL A 135 -23.10 -5.93 -11.64
N ASN A 136 -23.81 -5.95 -12.77
CA ASN A 136 -25.18 -6.46 -12.87
C ASN A 136 -25.29 -7.93 -12.46
N PHE A 137 -24.29 -8.76 -12.80
CA PHE A 137 -24.25 -10.16 -12.36
C PHE A 137 -24.23 -10.27 -10.84
N TRP A 138 -23.31 -9.56 -10.17
CA TRP A 138 -23.18 -9.60 -8.72
C TRP A 138 -24.36 -8.96 -8.00
N GLN A 139 -24.92 -7.89 -8.57
CA GLN A 139 -26.15 -7.29 -8.07
C GLN A 139 -27.32 -8.28 -8.07
N ARG A 140 -27.52 -9.01 -9.19
CA ARG A 140 -28.56 -10.06 -9.28
C ARG A 140 -28.32 -11.21 -8.31
N ALA A 141 -27.05 -11.51 -8.00
CA ALA A 141 -26.70 -12.48 -6.97
C ALA A 141 -27.00 -11.96 -5.55
N GLY A 142 -27.24 -10.66 -5.37
CA GLY A 142 -27.63 -10.03 -4.10
C GLY A 142 -26.52 -9.23 -3.43
N ALA A 143 -25.50 -8.78 -4.17
CA ALA A 143 -24.45 -7.91 -3.63
C ALA A 143 -24.99 -6.48 -3.35
N SER A 144 -24.57 -5.91 -2.22
CA SER A 144 -24.91 -4.54 -1.83
C SER A 144 -23.96 -3.50 -2.43
N LEU A 145 -22.72 -3.91 -2.72
CA LEU A 145 -21.66 -3.05 -3.23
C LEU A 145 -20.68 -3.84 -4.11
N CYS A 146 -20.20 -3.24 -5.19
CA CYS A 146 -19.15 -3.79 -6.04
C CYS A 146 -17.88 -2.94 -5.97
N VAL A 147 -16.77 -3.53 -5.54
CA VAL A 147 -15.45 -2.89 -5.59
C VAL A 147 -14.82 -3.12 -6.96
N LEU A 148 -14.59 -2.04 -7.70
CA LEU A 148 -14.07 -2.11 -9.06
C LEU A 148 -12.56 -2.41 -9.08
N GLY A 149 -12.10 -2.94 -10.22
CA GLY A 149 -10.67 -3.08 -10.50
C GLY A 149 -9.98 -1.71 -10.53
N ARG A 150 -8.70 -1.67 -10.14
CA ARG A 150 -7.87 -0.45 -10.26
C ARG A 150 -7.57 -0.08 -11.70
N GLU A 151 -7.67 -1.07 -12.57
CA GLU A 151 -7.49 -1.02 -14.01
C GLU A 151 -8.70 -0.43 -14.78
N VAL A 152 -9.82 -0.14 -14.09
CA VAL A 152 -10.99 0.53 -14.69
C VAL A 152 -10.69 2.01 -14.87
N ILE A 153 -10.69 2.47 -16.12
CA ILE A 153 -10.40 3.87 -16.45
C ILE A 153 -11.62 4.76 -16.14
N TYR A 154 -11.43 6.08 -16.01
CA TYR A 154 -12.53 6.97 -15.64
C TYR A 154 -13.70 6.94 -16.65
N ALA A 155 -13.41 6.84 -17.94
CA ALA A 155 -14.44 6.73 -18.98
C ALA A 155 -15.31 5.47 -18.81
N GLU A 156 -14.70 4.33 -18.50
CA GLU A 156 -15.42 3.08 -18.21
C GLU A 156 -16.19 3.19 -16.88
N LEU A 157 -15.59 3.79 -15.86
CA LEU A 157 -16.23 4.00 -14.57
C LEU A 157 -17.53 4.81 -14.69
N LYS A 158 -17.51 5.86 -15.52
CA LYS A 158 -18.70 6.66 -15.83
C LYS A 158 -19.79 5.82 -16.50
N GLU A 159 -19.44 5.02 -17.51
CA GLU A 159 -20.39 4.13 -18.18
C GLU A 159 -20.98 3.09 -17.21
N ILE A 160 -20.14 2.52 -16.34
CA ILE A 160 -20.58 1.58 -15.30
C ILE A 160 -21.58 2.25 -14.36
N ARG A 161 -21.27 3.46 -13.90
CA ARG A 161 -22.15 4.22 -13.01
C ARG A 161 -23.50 4.52 -13.67
N GLU A 162 -23.50 4.93 -14.95
CA GLU A 162 -24.71 5.24 -15.72
C GLU A 162 -25.60 4.00 -15.94
N LYS A 163 -25.01 2.82 -16.15
CA LYS A 163 -25.74 1.58 -16.42
C LYS A 163 -26.18 0.81 -15.17
N CYS A 164 -25.54 1.08 -14.04
CA CYS A 164 -25.77 0.37 -12.77
C CYS A 164 -26.03 1.40 -11.66
N ASP A 165 -27.05 2.26 -11.78
CA ASP A 165 -27.29 3.41 -10.90
C ASP A 165 -27.90 3.05 -9.51
N ASP A 166 -28.33 1.80 -9.34
CA ASP A 166 -29.07 1.30 -8.18
C ASP A 166 -28.23 0.42 -7.21
N ILE A 167 -26.97 0.15 -7.53
CA ILE A 167 -25.99 -0.56 -6.66
C ILE A 167 -24.87 0.36 -6.19
N LYS A 168 -24.34 0.16 -4.98
CA LYS A 168 -23.19 0.93 -4.49
C LYS A 168 -21.93 0.54 -5.29
N LEU A 169 -21.13 1.52 -5.71
CA LEU A 169 -19.83 1.31 -6.35
C LEU A 169 -18.69 1.82 -5.47
N GLU A 170 -17.60 1.07 -5.40
CA GLU A 170 -16.40 1.47 -4.69
C GLU A 170 -15.18 1.49 -5.62
N ALA A 171 -14.37 2.56 -5.51
CA ALA A 171 -13.14 2.72 -6.27
C ALA A 171 -11.96 2.98 -5.34
N PHE A 172 -10.78 2.45 -5.69
CA PHE A 172 -9.54 2.83 -5.01
C PHE A 172 -9.12 4.23 -5.43
N VAL A 173 -8.79 5.08 -4.46
CA VAL A 173 -8.32 6.45 -4.70
C VAL A 173 -6.89 6.71 -4.26
N HIS A 174 -6.34 5.85 -3.40
CA HIS A 174 -5.02 6.06 -2.84
C HIS A 174 -4.31 4.75 -2.46
N GLY A 175 -2.98 4.76 -2.52
CA GLY A 175 -2.13 3.72 -1.94
C GLY A 175 -1.41 2.84 -2.96
N ALA A 176 -1.02 1.64 -2.56
CA ALA A 176 -0.20 0.78 -3.42
C ALA A 176 -0.95 0.32 -4.68
N MET A 177 -0.34 0.55 -5.84
CA MET A 177 -0.76 0.11 -7.17
C MET A 177 -0.40 -1.36 -7.44
N CYS A 178 -1.28 -2.06 -8.14
CA CYS A 178 -1.01 -3.39 -8.71
C CYS A 178 -0.50 -3.25 -10.15
N MET A 179 0.54 -4.02 -10.50
CA MET A 179 1.08 -4.09 -11.88
C MET A 179 0.35 -5.10 -12.76
N THR A 180 -0.47 -5.97 -12.16
CA THR A 180 -1.24 -7.03 -12.83
C THR A 180 -2.70 -6.89 -12.41
N TYR A 181 -3.61 -7.63 -13.07
CA TYR A 181 -5.00 -7.76 -12.63
C TYR A 181 -5.10 -7.93 -11.10
N SER A 182 -5.91 -7.06 -10.49
CA SER A 182 -5.92 -6.84 -9.05
C SER A 182 -6.16 -8.16 -8.29
N GLY A 183 -5.24 -8.53 -7.39
CA GLY A 183 -5.31 -9.76 -6.59
C GLY A 183 -4.78 -11.05 -7.25
N ARG A 184 -4.43 -11.06 -8.54
CA ARG A 184 -4.02 -12.27 -9.29
C ARG A 184 -2.53 -12.35 -9.65
N CYS A 185 -1.66 -11.76 -8.83
CA CYS A 185 -0.22 -11.73 -9.10
C CYS A 185 0.49 -13.03 -8.69
N LEU A 186 1.07 -13.74 -9.67
CA LEU A 186 1.90 -14.95 -9.42
C LEU A 186 3.34 -14.61 -9.04
N LEU A 187 3.83 -13.42 -9.40
CA LEU A 187 5.22 -13.02 -9.17
C LEU A 187 5.58 -13.03 -7.67
N SER A 188 4.70 -12.52 -6.81
CA SER A 188 4.92 -12.51 -5.36
C SER A 188 5.03 -13.92 -4.79
N ASN A 189 4.23 -14.85 -5.30
CA ASN A 189 4.27 -16.24 -4.88
C ASN A 189 5.56 -16.92 -5.38
N PHE A 190 5.91 -16.71 -6.65
CA PHE A 190 7.10 -17.29 -7.27
C PHE A 190 8.39 -16.81 -6.58
N MET A 191 8.50 -15.50 -6.33
CA MET A 191 9.75 -14.89 -5.86
C MET A 191 9.93 -14.92 -4.33
N SER A 192 8.84 -14.99 -3.57
CA SER A 192 8.90 -14.80 -2.12
C SER A 192 8.05 -15.79 -1.34
N GLU A 193 7.44 -16.77 -2.01
CA GLU A 193 6.46 -17.71 -1.45
C GLU A 193 5.26 -17.04 -0.78
N ARG A 194 4.98 -15.77 -1.10
CA ARG A 194 3.85 -15.05 -0.51
C ARG A 194 2.74 -14.87 -1.53
N GLY A 195 1.64 -15.60 -1.35
CA GLY A 195 0.51 -15.59 -2.26
C GLY A 195 -0.26 -14.26 -2.25
N ALA A 196 -0.39 -13.62 -3.43
CA ALA A 196 -1.27 -12.45 -3.61
C ALA A 196 -2.75 -12.83 -3.35
N ASN A 197 -3.14 -14.05 -3.73
CA ASN A 197 -4.46 -14.62 -3.44
C ASN A 197 -4.75 -14.74 -1.94
N GLN A 198 -3.73 -14.81 -1.08
CA GLN A 198 -3.88 -14.85 0.38
C GLN A 198 -3.69 -13.47 1.00
N GLY A 199 -3.66 -12.41 0.19
CA GLY A 199 -3.36 -11.02 0.56
C GLY A 199 -2.02 -10.82 1.24
N ASN A 200 -1.11 -11.78 1.07
CA ASN A 200 0.24 -11.69 1.60
C ASN A 200 1.22 -11.09 0.57
N CYS A 201 0.74 -10.39 -0.47
CA CYS A 201 1.59 -9.83 -1.52
C CYS A 201 2.87 -9.19 -0.94
N ALA A 202 4.01 -9.61 -1.45
CA ALA A 202 5.32 -9.10 -1.04
C ALA A 202 5.69 -7.80 -1.74
N ASN A 203 4.82 -7.32 -2.63
CA ASN A 203 5.11 -6.22 -3.55
C ASN A 203 6.41 -6.50 -4.31
N SER A 204 6.58 -7.73 -4.81
CA SER A 204 7.76 -8.12 -5.60
C SER A 204 7.92 -7.22 -6.81
N CYS A 205 6.80 -6.80 -7.42
CA CYS A 205 6.77 -5.76 -8.45
C CYS A 205 7.27 -4.36 -8.02
N ARG A 206 7.85 -4.23 -6.82
CA ARG A 206 8.38 -3.02 -6.23
C ARG A 206 9.71 -3.26 -5.49
N TRP A 207 10.31 -4.44 -5.66
CA TRP A 207 11.64 -4.74 -5.12
C TRP A 207 12.74 -4.03 -5.91
N SER A 208 13.96 -4.03 -5.36
CA SER A 208 15.13 -3.54 -6.09
C SER A 208 15.73 -4.70 -6.89
N TYR A 209 15.74 -4.57 -8.21
CA TYR A 209 16.28 -5.55 -9.14
C TYR A 209 17.60 -5.04 -9.70
N LYS A 210 18.57 -5.93 -9.93
CA LYS A 210 19.85 -5.63 -10.60
C LYS A 210 20.00 -6.55 -11.81
N LEU A 211 20.50 -6.03 -12.93
CA LEU A 211 20.90 -6.84 -14.07
C LEU A 211 22.37 -7.26 -13.93
N HIS A 212 22.67 -8.52 -14.22
CA HIS A 212 24.03 -9.01 -14.31
C HIS A 212 24.24 -9.67 -15.67
N VAL A 213 25.40 -9.46 -16.30
CA VAL A 213 25.74 -10.16 -17.53
C VAL A 213 26.71 -11.29 -17.22
N ARG A 214 26.37 -12.46 -17.75
CA ARG A 214 27.24 -13.64 -17.70
C ARG A 214 28.02 -13.74 -18.98
N MET A 215 29.33 -13.63 -18.87
CA MET A 215 30.26 -13.85 -19.97
C MET A 215 30.24 -15.33 -20.37
N LYS A 216 30.63 -15.63 -21.61
CA LYS A 216 30.68 -17.01 -22.14
C LYS A 216 31.65 -17.93 -21.40
N ASP A 217 32.59 -17.36 -20.64
CA ASP A 217 33.50 -18.08 -19.75
C ASP A 217 32.86 -18.43 -18.38
N GLY A 218 31.57 -18.15 -18.21
CA GLY A 218 30.82 -18.41 -16.99
C GLY A 218 30.94 -17.33 -15.92
N THR A 219 31.81 -16.33 -16.09
CA THR A 219 31.95 -15.24 -15.12
C THR A 219 30.74 -14.33 -15.18
N THR A 220 30.15 -14.05 -14.01
CA THR A 220 29.09 -13.04 -13.88
C THR A 220 29.76 -11.74 -13.50
N LYS A 221 29.65 -10.72 -14.35
CA LYS A 221 30.12 -9.36 -14.05
C LYS A 221 28.94 -8.44 -13.86
N ASP A 222 29.06 -7.55 -12.89
CA ASP A 222 28.22 -6.36 -12.83
C ASP A 222 28.54 -5.54 -14.07
N LEU A 223 27.52 -5.21 -14.86
CA LEU A 223 27.70 -4.40 -16.04
C LEU A 223 27.58 -2.93 -15.60
N GLU A 224 28.72 -2.29 -15.34
CA GLU A 224 28.77 -0.85 -15.09
C GLU A 224 28.54 -0.11 -16.40
N ILE A 225 27.31 0.37 -16.59
CA ILE A 225 26.99 1.31 -17.66
C ILE A 225 27.56 2.67 -17.25
N THR A 226 28.45 3.21 -18.07
CA THR A 226 29.11 4.50 -17.91
C THR A 226 28.75 5.38 -19.10
N GLU A 227 28.93 6.70 -18.97
CA GLU A 227 28.72 7.65 -20.09
C GLU A 227 29.50 7.26 -21.35
N ASN A 228 30.58 6.49 -21.21
CA ASN A 228 31.44 6.06 -22.32
C ASN A 228 30.96 4.77 -23.03
N ASN A 229 30.05 4.00 -22.45
CA ASN A 229 29.64 2.70 -22.99
C ASN A 229 28.12 2.50 -23.13
N GLN A 230 27.30 3.46 -22.67
CA GLN A 230 25.83 3.35 -22.72
C GLN A 230 25.31 3.19 -24.17
N ASP A 231 25.94 3.85 -25.14
CA ASP A 231 25.50 3.82 -26.55
C ASP A 231 25.96 2.53 -27.28
N MET A 232 26.68 1.64 -26.59
CA MET A 232 27.23 0.39 -27.16
C MET A 232 26.32 -0.82 -26.95
N PHE A 233 25.27 -0.72 -26.13
CA PHE A 233 24.44 -1.86 -25.75
C PHE A 233 22.95 -1.49 -25.79
N GLU A 234 22.16 -2.32 -26.47
CA GLU A 234 20.70 -2.32 -26.36
C GLU A 234 20.27 -3.70 -25.85
N PHE A 235 19.49 -3.72 -24.77
CA PHE A 235 18.98 -4.96 -24.19
C PHE A 235 17.53 -5.18 -24.64
N PHE A 236 17.22 -6.37 -25.13
CA PHE A 236 15.88 -6.72 -25.60
C PHE A 236 15.43 -8.04 -24.99
N LEU A 237 14.14 -8.12 -24.66
CA LEU A 237 13.42 -9.35 -24.42
C LEU A 237 12.75 -9.78 -25.72
N GLU A 238 13.01 -11.01 -26.15
CA GLU A 238 12.29 -11.66 -27.25
C GLU A 238 11.47 -12.81 -26.68
N GLU A 239 10.15 -12.78 -26.88
CA GLU A 239 9.26 -13.87 -26.50
C GLU A 239 9.30 -14.96 -27.59
N GLY A 240 9.49 -16.23 -27.22
CA GLY A 240 9.63 -17.33 -28.19
C GLY A 240 8.41 -17.59 -29.10
N TYR A 241 7.25 -17.01 -28.80
CA TYR A 241 6.04 -17.08 -29.63
C TYR A 241 5.82 -15.85 -30.53
N ARG A 242 6.66 -14.81 -30.38
CA ARG A 242 6.68 -13.62 -31.23
C ARG A 242 8.12 -13.34 -31.69
N PRO A 243 8.70 -14.26 -32.47
CA PRO A 243 10.06 -14.11 -32.97
C PRO A 243 10.16 -12.86 -33.86
N GLY A 244 11.17 -12.02 -33.60
CA GLY A 244 11.38 -10.74 -34.26
C GLY A 244 10.64 -9.55 -33.66
N GLU A 245 9.77 -9.74 -32.64
CA GLU A 245 9.26 -8.64 -31.83
C GLU A 245 10.14 -8.44 -30.60
N TYR A 246 11.04 -7.46 -30.69
CA TYR A 246 11.94 -7.10 -29.60
C TYR A 246 11.27 -6.11 -28.65
N MET A 247 11.14 -6.51 -27.39
CA MET A 247 10.74 -5.61 -26.31
C MET A 247 11.99 -5.01 -25.69
N GLN A 248 12.24 -3.72 -25.95
CA GLN A 248 13.41 -3.03 -25.40
C GLN A 248 13.33 -2.97 -23.87
N LEU A 249 14.38 -3.46 -23.23
CA LEU A 249 14.61 -3.33 -21.80
C LEU A 249 15.46 -2.06 -21.62
N GLU A 250 14.80 -0.92 -21.39
CA GLU A 250 15.52 0.30 -21.03
C GLU A 250 16.04 0.17 -19.59
N GLU A 251 17.35 0.37 -19.41
CA GLU A 251 18.05 0.30 -18.14
C GLU A 251 19.13 1.38 -18.08
N ASP A 252 19.33 1.92 -16.87
CA ASP A 252 20.48 2.72 -16.48
C ASP A 252 21.26 1.99 -15.37
N ASP A 253 22.19 2.65 -14.69
CA ASP A 253 23.04 2.13 -13.61
C ASP A 253 22.31 1.44 -12.42
N ARG A 254 20.97 1.33 -12.44
CA ARG A 254 20.14 0.97 -11.28
C ARG A 254 19.13 -0.17 -11.50
N GLY A 255 19.06 -0.82 -12.66
CA GLY A 255 18.26 -2.04 -12.84
C GLY A 255 17.26 -2.02 -14.00
N ALA A 256 16.91 -3.20 -14.50
CA ALA A 256 15.86 -3.41 -15.50
C ALA A 256 14.44 -3.09 -14.97
N TYR A 257 13.69 -2.24 -15.68
CA TYR A 257 12.48 -1.60 -15.14
C TYR A 257 11.14 -2.13 -15.64
N ILE A 258 10.83 -3.39 -15.38
CA ILE A 258 9.48 -3.93 -15.59
C ILE A 258 8.59 -3.72 -14.34
N LEU A 259 9.19 -3.42 -13.16
CA LEU A 259 8.58 -3.66 -11.85
C LEU A 259 8.95 -2.62 -10.77
N ASN A 260 8.56 -1.35 -10.94
CA ASN A 260 8.67 -0.31 -9.89
C ASN A 260 7.52 0.72 -9.94
N SER A 261 6.30 0.29 -9.66
CA SER A 261 5.12 1.18 -9.71
C SER A 261 5.09 2.23 -8.59
N ARG A 262 4.74 3.48 -8.95
CA ARG A 262 4.41 4.57 -8.02
C ARG A 262 3.14 4.27 -7.21
N ASP A 263 2.85 5.10 -6.21
CA ASP A 263 1.60 4.98 -5.43
C ASP A 263 0.44 5.68 -6.15
N LEU A 264 -0.74 5.05 -6.17
CA LEU A 264 -1.97 5.67 -6.65
C LEU A 264 -2.30 6.88 -5.78
N CYS A 265 -2.63 8.01 -6.40
CA CYS A 265 -3.23 9.14 -5.70
C CYS A 265 -4.13 9.93 -6.64
N LEU A 266 -5.44 9.81 -6.42
CA LEU A 266 -6.46 10.51 -7.19
C LEU A 266 -6.91 11.82 -6.55
N MET A 267 -6.22 12.30 -5.51
CA MET A 267 -6.54 13.61 -4.91
C MET A 267 -6.67 14.74 -5.94
N PRO A 268 -5.79 14.89 -6.96
CA PRO A 268 -5.96 15.93 -7.98
C PRO A 268 -7.18 15.79 -8.90
N LYS A 269 -7.80 14.60 -8.90
CA LYS A 269 -8.93 14.20 -9.75
C LYS A 269 -10.11 13.68 -8.92
N LEU A 270 -10.13 13.99 -7.63
CA LEU A 270 -11.10 13.41 -6.70
C LEU A 270 -12.51 13.90 -7.03
N ASP A 271 -12.64 15.15 -7.50
CA ASP A 271 -13.89 15.73 -7.96
C ASP A 271 -14.54 14.90 -9.07
N ASP A 272 -13.77 14.31 -9.98
CA ASP A 272 -14.30 13.46 -11.05
C ASP A 272 -15.08 12.25 -10.50
N TYR A 273 -14.60 11.65 -9.41
CA TYR A 273 -15.22 10.49 -8.74
C TYR A 273 -16.41 10.90 -7.88
N LEU A 274 -16.28 12.04 -7.18
CA LEU A 274 -17.37 12.59 -6.38
C LEU A 274 -18.52 13.03 -7.28
N ARG A 275 -18.25 13.71 -8.40
CA ARG A 275 -19.23 14.22 -9.37
C ARG A 275 -20.09 13.13 -9.99
N ILE A 276 -19.51 11.98 -10.33
CA ILE A 276 -20.29 10.85 -10.88
C ILE A 276 -21.00 10.04 -9.79
N GLY A 277 -20.76 10.32 -8.51
CA GLY A 277 -21.43 9.64 -7.41
C GLY A 277 -20.90 8.22 -7.17
N ILE A 278 -19.58 8.07 -7.05
CA ILE A 278 -19.00 6.86 -6.47
C ILE A 278 -19.34 6.79 -4.98
N ASP A 279 -19.95 5.68 -4.53
CA ASP A 279 -20.51 5.56 -3.19
C ASP A 279 -19.43 5.38 -2.11
N SER A 280 -18.32 4.71 -2.40
CA SER A 280 -17.21 4.51 -1.46
C SER A 280 -15.83 4.71 -2.10
N LEU A 281 -14.98 5.46 -1.42
CA LEU A 281 -13.62 5.79 -1.83
C LEU A 281 -12.65 5.01 -0.94
N LYS A 282 -12.00 3.99 -1.52
CA LYS A 282 -11.14 3.08 -0.78
C LYS A 282 -9.68 3.53 -0.79
N VAL A 283 -9.06 3.53 0.38
CA VAL A 283 -7.61 3.72 0.53
C VAL A 283 -6.93 2.38 0.75
N GLU A 284 -5.79 2.13 0.11
CA GLU A 284 -4.94 0.96 0.37
C GLU A 284 -3.75 1.32 1.26
N GLY A 285 -3.59 0.61 2.38
CA GLY A 285 -2.62 0.99 3.41
C GLY A 285 -2.24 -0.14 4.38
N ARG A 286 -2.42 -1.41 4.01
CA ARG A 286 -2.28 -2.56 4.93
C ARG A 286 -0.96 -2.60 5.72
N ASN A 287 0.15 -2.25 5.07
CA ASN A 287 1.49 -2.24 5.68
C ASN A 287 1.98 -0.84 6.07
N LYS A 288 1.08 0.15 6.10
CA LYS A 288 1.44 1.54 6.39
C LYS A 288 1.37 1.84 7.90
N SER A 289 2.05 2.90 8.32
CA SER A 289 2.12 3.34 9.71
C SER A 289 0.81 3.99 10.17
N ALA A 290 0.66 4.16 11.49
CA ALA A 290 -0.39 4.99 12.08
C ALA A 290 -0.37 6.42 11.51
N TYR A 291 0.82 7.00 11.33
CA TYR A 291 1.02 8.30 10.69
C TYR A 291 0.38 8.39 9.30
N TYR A 292 0.64 7.39 8.44
CA TYR A 292 0.03 7.33 7.11
C TYR A 292 -1.50 7.26 7.19
N VAL A 293 -2.04 6.40 8.06
CA VAL A 293 -3.48 6.20 8.19
C VAL A 293 -4.18 7.50 8.61
N GLY A 294 -3.66 8.19 9.63
CA GLY A 294 -4.28 9.43 10.11
C GLY A 294 -4.19 10.58 9.10
N VAL A 295 -3.00 10.85 8.54
CA VAL A 295 -2.84 11.96 7.59
C VAL A 295 -3.62 11.73 6.31
N VAL A 296 -3.63 10.51 5.77
CA VAL A 296 -4.40 10.19 4.55
C VAL A 296 -5.90 10.27 4.84
N ALA A 297 -6.40 9.72 5.96
CA ALA A 297 -7.81 9.82 6.33
C ALA A 297 -8.26 11.29 6.41
N ARG A 298 -7.50 12.12 7.15
CA ARG A 298 -7.79 13.54 7.34
C ARG A 298 -7.78 14.31 6.03
N ALA A 299 -6.73 14.14 5.21
CA ALA A 299 -6.64 14.83 3.92
C ALA A 299 -7.83 14.51 3.00
N TYR A 300 -8.21 13.24 2.88
CA TYR A 300 -9.37 12.86 2.05
C TYR A 300 -10.69 13.30 2.67
N ARG A 301 -10.89 13.18 3.98
CA ARG A 301 -12.12 13.64 4.64
C ARG A 301 -12.36 15.12 4.36
N MET A 302 -11.34 15.96 4.58
CA MET A 302 -11.43 17.40 4.40
C MET A 302 -11.61 17.77 2.92
N ALA A 303 -10.95 17.04 2.01
CA ALA A 303 -11.15 17.22 0.57
C ALA A 303 -12.58 16.90 0.14
N ILE A 304 -13.14 15.79 0.61
CA ILE A 304 -14.51 15.39 0.31
C ILE A 304 -15.49 16.44 0.88
N ASP A 305 -15.24 16.92 2.11
CA ASP A 305 -16.13 17.87 2.78
C ASP A 305 -16.16 19.22 2.07
N ALA A 306 -14.99 19.72 1.69
CA ALA A 306 -14.89 20.93 0.90
C ALA A 306 -15.56 20.79 -0.47
N TYR A 307 -15.44 19.62 -1.12
CA TYR A 307 -16.10 19.40 -2.41
C TYR A 307 -17.62 19.47 -2.26
N TYR A 308 -18.20 18.79 -1.27
CA TYR A 308 -19.66 18.84 -1.07
C TYR A 308 -20.15 20.19 -0.54
N ALA A 309 -19.29 21.01 0.08
CA ALA A 309 -19.61 22.37 0.50
C ALA A 309 -19.62 23.36 -0.67
N ASP A 310 -18.64 23.29 -1.57
CA ASP A 310 -18.54 24.15 -2.75
C ASP A 310 -17.85 23.41 -3.92
N PRO A 311 -18.60 22.63 -4.71
CA PRO A 311 -18.05 21.87 -5.83
C PRO A 311 -17.41 22.74 -6.93
N GLU A 312 -17.89 23.98 -7.10
CA GLU A 312 -17.47 24.86 -8.19
C GLU A 312 -16.09 25.48 -7.93
N ASN A 313 -15.77 25.76 -6.66
CA ASN A 313 -14.49 26.34 -6.25
C ASN A 313 -13.57 25.35 -5.52
N TRP A 314 -13.87 24.05 -5.61
CA TRP A 314 -13.08 23.03 -4.95
C TRP A 314 -11.63 22.99 -5.45
N ASP A 315 -10.68 22.94 -4.53
CA ASP A 315 -9.25 22.94 -4.82
C ASP A 315 -8.54 21.76 -4.14
N PRO A 316 -7.92 20.83 -4.89
CA PRO A 316 -7.20 19.70 -4.32
C PRO A 316 -5.88 20.07 -3.65
N ARG A 317 -5.30 21.24 -3.95
CA ARG A 317 -3.91 21.58 -3.59
C ARG A 317 -3.61 21.53 -2.08
N PRO A 318 -4.45 22.07 -1.17
CA PRO A 318 -4.17 22.01 0.26
C PRO A 318 -4.12 20.58 0.79
N TYR A 319 -5.00 19.71 0.30
CA TYR A 319 -5.07 18.30 0.71
C TYR A 319 -3.93 17.48 0.11
N MET A 320 -3.53 17.80 -1.12
CA MET A 320 -2.35 17.22 -1.74
C MET A 320 -1.08 17.53 -0.96
N ALA A 321 -0.93 18.76 -0.45
CA ALA A 321 0.21 19.16 0.38
C ALA A 321 0.33 18.30 1.64
N GLU A 322 -0.79 17.95 2.29
CA GLU A 322 -0.80 17.02 3.42
C GLU A 322 -0.35 15.60 3.01
N LEU A 323 -0.82 15.08 1.86
CA LEU A 323 -0.41 13.77 1.37
C LEU A 323 1.09 13.70 1.05
N GLU A 324 1.69 14.79 0.55
CA GLU A 324 3.13 14.89 0.30
C GLU A 324 4.00 14.76 1.57
N THR A 325 3.43 15.01 2.76
CA THR A 325 4.14 14.84 4.04
C THR A 325 4.26 13.38 4.47
N VAL A 326 3.60 12.45 3.78
CA VAL A 326 3.58 11.04 4.14
C VAL A 326 4.54 10.25 3.25
N PRO A 327 5.32 9.29 3.79
CA PRO A 327 6.23 8.48 2.99
C PRO A 327 5.55 7.75 1.83
N ASN A 328 5.96 8.08 0.59
CA ASN A 328 5.40 7.54 -0.65
C ASN A 328 6.50 7.24 -1.69
N ARG A 329 6.16 6.56 -2.78
CA ARG A 329 7.09 6.20 -3.87
C ARG A 329 6.94 7.13 -5.09
N GLY A 330 6.55 8.37 -4.88
CA GLY A 330 5.97 9.21 -5.90
C GLY A 330 4.51 8.83 -6.14
N TYR A 331 3.72 9.81 -6.59
CA TYR A 331 2.31 9.63 -6.89
C TYR A 331 2.05 9.53 -8.40
N THR A 332 1.02 8.77 -8.76
CA THR A 332 0.50 8.65 -10.13
C THR A 332 -1.03 8.64 -10.16
N LEU A 333 -1.63 9.16 -11.23
CA LEU A 333 -3.05 9.01 -11.57
C LEU A 333 -3.40 7.61 -12.06
N ALA A 334 -2.40 6.76 -12.31
CA ALA A 334 -2.57 5.37 -12.72
C ALA A 334 -3.43 5.24 -13.98
N PHE A 335 -4.51 4.45 -13.91
CA PHE A 335 -5.37 4.15 -15.04
C PHE A 335 -6.45 5.21 -15.29
N HIS A 336 -6.51 6.29 -14.50
CA HIS A 336 -7.59 7.29 -14.58
C HIS A 336 -7.83 7.79 -16.02
N ASP A 337 -6.76 8.26 -16.68
CA ASP A 337 -6.81 8.80 -18.05
C ASP A 337 -6.54 7.75 -19.14
N GLY A 338 -6.37 6.46 -18.79
CA GLY A 338 -6.14 5.40 -19.76
C GLY A 338 -5.12 4.36 -19.33
N ARG A 339 -4.28 3.91 -20.27
CA ARG A 339 -3.23 2.93 -20.00
C ARG A 339 -2.07 3.57 -19.24
N LEU A 340 -1.40 2.79 -18.40
CA LEU A 340 -0.19 3.24 -17.71
C LEU A 340 0.89 3.65 -18.71
N THR A 341 1.63 4.68 -18.32
CA THR A 341 2.81 5.15 -19.05
C THR A 341 4.07 4.94 -18.20
N ASP A 342 5.21 5.38 -18.73
CA ASP A 342 6.48 5.46 -18.02
C ASP A 342 6.35 6.31 -16.74
N LEU A 343 5.56 7.39 -16.77
CA LEU A 343 5.32 8.26 -15.62
C LEU A 343 4.74 7.53 -14.39
N SER A 344 4.01 6.43 -14.59
CA SER A 344 3.43 5.61 -13.51
C SER A 344 4.47 4.75 -12.77
N HIS A 345 5.73 4.79 -13.21
CA HIS A 345 6.85 4.03 -12.66
C HIS A 345 7.91 4.97 -12.07
N GLY A 346 8.58 4.50 -11.02
CA GLY A 346 9.79 5.13 -10.50
C GLY A 346 11.00 4.45 -11.14
N TYR A 347 11.66 5.09 -12.09
CA TYR A 347 12.90 4.56 -12.64
C TYR A 347 14.07 4.91 -11.70
N ASP A 348 14.08 6.12 -11.17
CA ASP A 348 15.28 6.65 -10.50
C ASP A 348 15.44 6.25 -9.01
N ASN A 349 14.40 5.67 -8.38
CA ASN A 349 14.41 5.29 -6.96
C ASN A 349 13.37 4.20 -6.60
N THR A 350 13.70 3.35 -5.62
CA THR A 350 12.88 2.22 -5.15
C THR A 350 12.32 2.38 -3.72
N GLY A 351 12.81 3.35 -2.93
CA GLY A 351 12.39 3.53 -1.52
C GLY A 351 11.18 4.45 -1.37
N SER A 352 10.40 4.32 -0.29
CA SER A 352 9.43 5.36 0.10
C SER A 352 10.13 6.52 0.80
N PHE A 353 9.73 7.76 0.52
CA PHE A 353 10.34 8.97 1.08
C PHE A 353 9.31 10.08 1.31
N SER A 354 9.61 10.97 2.26
CA SER A 354 8.90 12.22 2.55
C SER A 354 9.85 13.18 3.27
N ALA A 355 9.58 14.49 3.17
CA ALA A 355 10.31 15.52 3.93
C ALA A 355 9.97 15.51 5.43
N PHE A 356 8.93 14.77 5.83
CA PHE A 356 8.47 14.64 7.21
C PHE A 356 8.57 13.20 7.69
N GLU A 357 8.66 13.02 9.01
CA GLU A 357 8.62 11.71 9.65
C GLU A 357 7.74 11.70 10.92
N PHE A 358 7.37 10.50 11.35
CA PHE A 358 6.48 10.28 12.48
C PHE A 358 7.23 10.49 13.80
N GLY A 359 7.21 11.70 14.33
CA GLY A 359 7.89 12.05 15.58
C GLY A 359 7.34 11.29 16.78
N GLY A 360 6.01 11.26 16.92
CA GLY A 360 5.37 10.55 18.02
C GLY A 360 3.85 10.62 17.99
N GLN A 361 3.23 10.19 19.07
CA GLN A 361 1.78 10.20 19.22
C GLN A 361 1.39 10.49 20.67
N ILE A 362 0.38 11.34 20.88
CA ILE A 362 -0.18 11.58 22.22
C ILE A 362 -0.83 10.28 22.71
N THR A 363 -0.39 9.80 23.88
CA THR A 363 -0.99 8.63 24.54
C THR A 363 -1.96 9.04 25.63
N GLU A 364 -1.68 10.15 26.31
CA GLU A 364 -2.44 10.62 27.46
C GLU A 364 -2.36 12.15 27.57
N ILE A 365 -3.37 12.74 28.19
CA ILE A 365 -3.48 14.16 28.50
C ILE A 365 -3.59 14.26 30.02
N THR A 366 -2.61 14.87 30.68
CA THR A 366 -2.65 15.14 32.12
C THR A 366 -3.27 16.52 32.39
N ASP A 367 -3.31 16.93 33.65
CA ASP A 367 -3.78 18.27 34.01
C ASP A 367 -2.92 19.38 33.39
N ASP A 368 -1.62 19.12 33.22
CA ASP A 368 -0.59 20.09 32.92
C ASP A 368 0.29 19.77 31.68
N ALA A 369 0.12 18.62 31.02
CA ALA A 369 0.97 18.21 29.90
C ALA A 369 0.29 17.22 28.93
N PHE A 370 0.88 17.09 27.74
CA PHE A 370 0.69 15.93 26.88
C PHE A 370 1.78 14.87 27.15
N LEU A 371 1.39 13.60 27.22
CA LEU A 371 2.32 12.48 27.18
C LEU A 371 2.42 11.96 25.75
N VAL A 372 3.62 12.01 25.17
CA VAL A 372 3.86 11.68 23.76
C VAL A 372 4.76 10.47 23.66
N LYS A 373 4.25 9.37 23.10
CA LYS A 373 5.06 8.19 22.76
C LYS A 373 5.87 8.45 21.50
N VAL A 374 7.19 8.41 21.64
CA VAL A 374 8.15 8.73 20.59
C VAL A 374 8.24 7.58 19.58
N LYS A 375 8.14 7.89 18.29
CA LYS A 375 8.14 6.91 17.19
C LYS A 375 9.36 7.04 16.27
N ASN A 376 10.00 8.20 16.19
CA ASN A 376 11.31 8.42 15.57
C ASN A 376 12.18 9.32 16.46
N LYS A 377 13.48 9.39 16.17
CA LYS A 377 14.39 10.25 16.94
C LYS A 377 13.91 11.71 16.89
N ILE A 378 13.97 12.40 18.02
CA ILE A 378 13.68 13.84 18.16
C ILE A 378 14.89 14.49 18.85
N GLU A 379 15.32 15.65 18.39
CA GLU A 379 16.50 16.37 18.88
C GLU A 379 16.18 17.84 19.20
N ALA A 380 17.02 18.46 20.02
CA ALA A 380 16.87 19.84 20.43
C ALA A 380 16.80 20.79 19.22
N GLY A 381 15.76 21.62 19.20
CA GLY A 381 15.51 22.57 18.12
C GLY A 381 14.64 22.03 16.99
N ASP A 382 14.28 20.74 17.01
CA ASP A 382 13.23 20.20 16.14
C ASP A 382 11.91 20.95 16.36
N VAL A 383 11.18 21.16 15.26
CA VAL A 383 9.80 21.68 15.29
C VAL A 383 8.86 20.49 15.18
N LEU A 384 8.06 20.27 16.23
CA LEU A 384 7.02 19.26 16.29
C LEU A 384 5.70 19.86 15.80
N GLU A 385 5.09 19.17 14.84
CA GLU A 385 3.76 19.50 14.33
C GLU A 385 2.73 18.55 14.92
N PHE A 386 1.85 19.10 15.75
CA PHE A 386 0.70 18.40 16.29
C PHE A 386 -0.44 18.49 15.27
N ILE A 387 -0.89 17.33 14.78
CA ILE A 387 -1.89 17.23 13.72
C ILE A 387 -3.25 16.91 14.37
N PRO A 388 -4.18 17.87 14.47
CA PRO A 388 -5.49 17.59 15.06
C PRO A 388 -6.30 16.68 14.11
N PRO A 389 -7.11 15.75 14.64
CA PRO A 389 -7.88 14.83 13.80
C PRO A 389 -8.92 15.52 12.89
N SER A 390 -9.52 16.62 13.35
CA SER A 390 -10.71 17.24 12.74
C SER A 390 -10.58 18.72 12.37
N SER A 391 -9.40 19.33 12.56
CA SER A 391 -9.15 20.74 12.21
C SER A 391 -8.02 20.89 11.19
N HIS A 392 -7.98 22.01 10.46
CA HIS A 392 -6.86 22.43 9.62
C HIS A 392 -5.67 22.96 10.44
N ASP A 393 -5.91 23.41 11.67
CA ASP A 393 -4.96 24.22 12.44
C ASP A 393 -3.90 23.36 13.12
N LEU A 394 -2.71 23.33 12.53
CA LEU A 394 -1.55 22.65 13.12
C LEU A 394 -0.97 23.51 14.25
N VAL A 395 -0.57 22.87 15.34
CA VAL A 395 0.25 23.53 16.36
C VAL A 395 1.71 23.14 16.16
N LEU A 396 2.54 24.16 15.95
CA LEU A 396 3.98 24.05 15.73
C LEU A 396 4.69 24.36 17.04
N LEU A 397 5.44 23.41 17.58
CA LEU A 397 6.17 23.59 18.83
C LEU A 397 7.65 23.26 18.66
N ARG A 398 8.52 24.24 18.93
CA ARG A 398 9.96 24.02 18.97
C ARG A 398 10.39 23.65 20.39
N ILE A 399 11.02 22.49 20.54
CA ILE A 399 11.43 21.95 21.85
C ILE A 399 12.95 21.75 21.87
N TYR A 400 13.59 22.15 22.97
CA TYR A 400 15.05 22.02 23.16
C TYR A 400 15.43 20.95 24.20
N GLU A 401 14.52 20.64 25.11
CA GLU A 401 14.75 19.70 26.19
C GLU A 401 13.56 18.74 26.29
N PHE A 402 13.86 17.45 26.45
CA PHE A 402 12.85 16.40 26.49
C PHE A 402 12.90 15.69 27.83
N GLU A 403 11.82 15.81 28.61
CA GLU A 403 11.64 15.10 29.86
C GLU A 403 11.05 13.71 29.59
N ASN A 404 11.74 12.64 29.97
CA ASN A 404 11.19 11.29 29.92
C ASN A 404 10.17 11.09 31.05
N ALA A 405 8.93 10.76 30.69
CA ALA A 405 7.82 10.66 31.63
C ALA A 405 7.98 9.55 32.69
N THR A 406 8.80 8.52 32.41
CA THR A 406 8.96 7.36 33.31
C THR A 406 10.01 7.60 34.38
N ASN A 407 11.09 8.31 34.08
CA ASN A 407 12.22 8.47 34.99
C ASN A 407 12.61 9.94 35.28
N GLY A 408 11.89 10.91 34.69
CA GLY A 408 12.12 12.35 34.87
C GLY A 408 13.45 12.85 34.27
N LYS A 409 14.19 12.00 33.55
CA LYS A 409 15.47 12.40 32.96
C LYS A 409 15.22 13.36 31.81
N ILE A 410 15.89 14.50 31.85
CA ILE A 410 15.89 15.49 30.79
C ILE A 410 17.09 15.26 29.87
N THR A 411 16.86 15.25 28.56
CA THR A 411 17.90 15.13 27.53
C THR A 411 17.66 16.10 26.38
N ASP A 412 18.71 16.39 25.60
CA ASP A 412 18.65 17.20 24.38
C ASP A 412 18.23 16.38 23.14
N HIS A 413 18.10 15.06 23.29
CA HIS A 413 17.59 14.18 22.25
C HIS A 413 16.90 12.95 22.84
N VAL A 414 16.00 12.35 22.07
CA VAL A 414 15.27 11.13 22.44
C VAL A 414 15.22 10.20 21.24
N ASN A 415 15.61 8.94 21.44
CA ASN A 415 15.53 7.91 20.41
C ASN A 415 14.22 7.14 20.49
N ALA A 416 13.75 6.60 19.37
CA ALA A 416 12.58 5.73 19.35
C ALA A 416 12.93 4.36 19.97
N ALA A 417 12.52 4.15 21.21
CA ALA A 417 12.47 2.84 21.85
C ALA A 417 11.03 2.50 22.27
N PRO A 418 10.67 1.19 22.36
CA PRO A 418 9.28 0.73 22.42
C PRO A 418 8.38 1.42 23.45
N GLU A 419 8.92 1.92 24.57
CA GLU A 419 8.17 2.59 25.64
C GLU A 419 8.71 3.98 26.00
N THR A 420 9.31 4.67 25.04
CA THR A 420 9.80 6.02 25.30
C THR A 420 8.66 7.02 25.19
N ILE A 421 8.25 7.55 26.35
CA ILE A 421 7.22 8.58 26.48
C ILE A 421 7.90 9.85 26.97
N ILE A 422 7.68 10.96 26.28
CA ILE A 422 8.12 12.28 26.70
C ILE A 422 6.93 13.07 27.25
N ARG A 423 7.20 13.90 28.25
CA ARG A 423 6.24 14.86 28.78
C ARG A 423 6.41 16.19 28.06
N VAL A 424 5.33 16.71 27.48
CA VAL A 424 5.28 18.01 26.79
C VAL A 424 4.35 18.94 27.58
N PRO A 425 4.89 19.81 28.45
CA PRO A 425 4.09 20.69 29.31
C PRO A 425 3.23 21.68 28.53
N PHE A 426 2.02 21.99 29.02
CA PHE A 426 1.17 23.03 28.44
C PHE A 426 1.79 24.43 28.55
N SER A 427 2.72 24.64 29.49
CA SER A 427 3.49 25.88 29.58
C SER A 427 4.32 26.18 28.33
N LEU A 428 4.60 25.18 27.48
CA LEU A 428 5.28 25.37 26.20
C LEU A 428 4.36 25.94 25.11
N PHE A 429 3.04 25.94 25.33
CA PHE A 429 2.05 26.41 24.36
C PHE A 429 1.55 27.82 24.72
N GLU A 430 2.48 28.79 24.77
CA GLU A 430 2.24 30.15 25.31
C GLU A 430 1.12 30.95 24.61
N HIS A 431 0.75 30.56 23.38
CA HIS A 431 -0.27 31.25 22.57
C HIS A 431 -1.58 30.47 22.44
N GLU A 432 -1.70 29.31 23.09
CA GLU A 432 -2.85 28.43 22.94
C GLU A 432 -3.68 28.37 24.22
N ASN A 433 -4.99 28.25 24.07
CA ASN A 433 -5.86 27.98 25.20
C ASN A 433 -5.77 26.51 25.59
N ILE A 434 -5.46 26.22 26.86
CA ILE A 434 -5.30 24.85 27.37
C ILE A 434 -6.57 24.00 27.16
N THR A 435 -7.76 24.58 27.35
CA THR A 435 -9.03 23.88 27.13
C THR A 435 -9.20 23.50 25.66
N ASP A 436 -8.81 24.40 24.76
CA ASP A 436 -8.86 24.12 23.32
C ASP A 436 -7.82 23.07 22.94
N LEU A 437 -6.61 23.13 23.51
CA LEU A 437 -5.58 22.10 23.29
C LEU A 437 -6.08 20.70 23.67
N LYS A 438 -6.67 20.56 24.87
CA LYS A 438 -7.20 19.27 25.33
C LYS A 438 -8.33 18.75 24.44
N THR A 439 -9.10 19.65 23.83
CA THR A 439 -10.25 19.30 22.97
C THR A 439 -9.80 18.93 21.55
N HIS A 440 -8.88 19.70 20.96
CA HIS A 440 -8.45 19.52 19.58
C HIS A 440 -7.37 18.44 19.39
N PHE A 441 -6.64 18.09 20.46
CA PHE A 441 -5.56 17.11 20.43
C PHE A 441 -5.83 15.95 21.40
N PRO A 442 -6.87 15.12 21.15
CA PRO A 442 -7.18 13.97 21.99
C PRO A 442 -6.06 12.92 21.98
N PRO A 443 -6.11 11.91 22.87
CA PRO A 443 -5.26 10.73 22.74
C PRO A 443 -5.32 10.14 21.32
N MET A 444 -4.19 9.61 20.87
CA MET A 444 -3.90 9.18 19.50
C MET A 444 -3.60 10.29 18.48
N THR A 445 -3.58 11.55 18.89
CA THR A 445 -3.08 12.66 18.06
C THR A 445 -1.67 12.39 17.57
N ILE A 446 -1.48 12.50 16.26
CA ILE A 446 -0.21 12.33 15.56
C ILE A 446 0.66 13.57 15.73
N VAL A 447 1.93 13.34 16.01
CA VAL A 447 2.98 14.36 16.01
C VAL A 447 4.00 14.02 14.92
N ARG A 448 4.21 14.94 13.97
CA ARG A 448 5.25 14.81 12.93
C ARG A 448 6.36 15.83 13.13
N LYS A 449 7.48 15.64 12.44
CA LYS A 449 8.54 16.64 12.35
C LYS A 449 9.16 16.63 10.97
N GLU A 450 9.77 17.74 10.57
CA GLU A 450 10.60 17.77 9.37
C GLU A 450 11.87 16.92 9.58
N LYS A 451 12.33 16.35 8.46
CA LYS A 451 13.54 15.57 8.38
C LYS A 451 14.57 16.32 7.53
N PRO A 452 15.84 16.42 7.97
CA PRO A 452 16.92 16.93 7.14
C PRO A 452 17.02 16.11 5.84
N MET A 453 17.07 16.81 4.70
CA MET A 453 17.11 16.16 3.38
C MET A 453 18.49 16.28 2.76
N SER A 454 18.97 15.18 2.16
CA SER A 454 20.15 15.24 1.29
C SER A 454 19.83 15.92 -0.04
N ALA A 455 20.86 16.32 -0.79
CA ALA A 455 20.69 16.88 -2.12
C ALA A 455 19.93 15.92 -3.07
N VAL A 456 20.21 14.62 -2.99
CA VAL A 456 19.51 13.57 -3.75
C VAL A 456 18.02 13.54 -3.40
N GLN A 457 17.69 13.59 -2.10
CA GLN A 457 16.30 13.58 -1.64
C GLN A 457 15.53 14.83 -2.07
N ALA A 458 16.17 16.00 -2.04
CA ALA A 458 15.58 17.23 -2.52
C ALA A 458 15.31 17.21 -4.04
N GLN A 459 16.23 16.67 -4.85
CA GLN A 459 16.01 16.51 -6.28
C GLN A 459 14.92 15.49 -6.59
N ARG A 460 14.84 14.41 -5.80
CA ARG A 460 13.77 13.42 -5.93
C ARG A 460 12.39 14.05 -5.74
N LEU A 461 12.18 14.83 -4.68
CA LEU A 461 10.89 15.48 -4.45
C LEU A 461 10.50 16.43 -5.60
N LYS A 462 11.47 17.13 -6.20
CA LYS A 462 11.23 17.99 -7.37
C LYS A 462 10.81 17.17 -8.59
N LEU A 463 11.44 16.02 -8.82
CA LEU A 463 11.09 15.12 -9.91
C LEU A 463 9.69 14.52 -9.71
N ASP A 464 9.36 14.10 -8.49
CA ASP A 464 8.03 13.57 -8.15
C ASP A 464 6.92 14.59 -8.47
N LYS A 465 7.13 15.87 -8.10
CA LYS A 465 6.22 16.98 -8.46
C LYS A 465 6.14 17.23 -9.96
N THR A 466 7.26 17.11 -10.67
CA THR A 466 7.31 17.31 -12.12
C THR A 466 6.48 16.23 -12.84
N VAL A 467 6.58 14.98 -12.41
CA VAL A 467 5.78 13.88 -12.97
C VAL A 467 4.30 14.06 -12.69
N GLN A 468 3.94 14.45 -11.47
CA GLN A 468 2.53 14.74 -11.17
C GLN A 468 1.97 15.86 -12.07
N ASN A 469 2.74 16.94 -12.26
CA ASN A 469 2.33 18.03 -13.16
C ASN A 469 2.19 17.57 -14.61
N LEU A 470 3.04 16.63 -15.07
CA LEU A 470 2.93 16.06 -16.41
C LEU A 470 1.67 15.23 -16.60
N GLU A 471 1.35 14.32 -15.67
CA GLU A 471 0.12 13.54 -15.72
C GLU A 471 -1.12 14.44 -15.67
N LEU A 472 -1.03 15.60 -15.01
CA LEU A 472 -2.10 16.61 -15.00
C LEU A 472 -2.14 17.51 -16.25
N GLY A 473 -1.28 17.28 -17.25
CA GLY A 473 -1.19 18.10 -18.46
C GLY A 473 -0.66 19.53 -18.22
N LYS A 474 -0.03 19.78 -17.07
CA LYS A 474 0.53 21.09 -16.65
C LYS A 474 2.06 21.16 -16.76
N GLY A 475 2.71 20.07 -17.15
CA GLY A 475 4.17 19.95 -17.27
C GLY A 475 4.68 19.96 -18.71
N ARG A 476 6.02 19.95 -18.87
CA ARG A 476 6.71 19.77 -20.16
C ARG A 476 7.67 18.59 -20.06
N GLU A 477 7.68 17.70 -21.05
CA GLU A 477 8.55 16.51 -21.05
C GLU A 477 10.04 16.86 -20.91
N ALA A 478 10.46 17.98 -21.50
CA ALA A 478 11.84 18.48 -21.36
C ALA A 478 12.22 18.69 -19.89
N THR A 479 11.32 19.23 -19.07
CA THR A 479 11.54 19.46 -17.63
C THR A 479 11.66 18.14 -16.86
N PHE A 480 10.94 17.09 -17.27
CA PHE A 480 11.11 15.75 -16.69
C PHE A 480 12.47 15.14 -17.04
N LYS A 481 12.88 15.22 -18.32
CA LYS A 481 14.21 14.75 -18.76
C LYS A 481 15.35 15.50 -18.04
N GLU A 482 15.22 16.81 -17.89
CA GLU A 482 16.19 17.64 -17.13
C GLU A 482 16.21 17.28 -15.64
N GLY A 483 15.05 17.12 -15.01
CA GLY A 483 14.93 16.72 -13.61
C GLY A 483 15.52 15.34 -13.34
N ARG A 484 15.32 14.39 -14.27
CA ARG A 484 15.90 13.04 -14.21
C ARG A 484 17.43 13.10 -14.24
N LYS A 485 18.01 13.85 -15.20
CA LYS A 485 19.46 14.09 -15.27
C LYS A 485 20.02 14.76 -14.01
N ALA A 486 19.29 15.73 -13.45
CA ALA A 486 19.70 16.41 -12.21
C ALA A 486 19.69 15.46 -11.00
N LEU A 487 18.70 14.59 -10.88
CA LEU A 487 18.63 13.56 -9.84
C LEU A 487 19.76 12.52 -10.02
N GLN A 488 20.03 12.10 -11.24
CA GLN A 488 21.13 11.17 -11.56
C GLN A 488 22.46 11.77 -11.11
N LYS A 489 22.80 12.97 -11.59
CA LYS A 489 24.01 13.70 -11.19
C LYS A 489 24.12 13.89 -9.67
N ALA A 490 23.02 14.20 -8.98
CA ALA A 490 23.04 14.33 -7.53
C ALA A 490 23.36 13.00 -6.83
N THR A 491 22.87 11.89 -7.37
CA THR A 491 23.08 10.56 -6.81
C THR A 491 24.51 10.06 -7.05
N ASP A 492 25.07 10.31 -8.23
CA ASP A 492 26.44 9.87 -8.59
C ASP A 492 27.49 10.53 -7.70
N ASN A 493 27.21 11.77 -7.26
CA ASN A 493 28.03 12.51 -6.30
C ASN A 493 27.87 12.01 -4.84
N ASP A 494 26.83 11.23 -4.52
CA ASP A 494 26.46 10.77 -3.16
C ASP A 494 26.86 9.30 -2.92
N ASN A 495 27.79 8.75 -3.72
CA ASN A 495 28.26 7.36 -3.60
C ASN A 495 29.09 7.13 -2.33
N GLU A 496 28.40 7.09 -1.18
CA GLU A 496 28.86 6.50 0.07
C GLU A 496 27.79 5.53 0.63
N GLY A 497 28.13 4.24 0.63
CA GLY A 497 27.81 3.34 1.73
C GLY A 497 26.35 3.00 2.05
N LYS A 498 25.40 3.04 1.10
CA LYS A 498 24.02 2.59 1.38
C LYS A 498 23.92 1.06 1.42
N VAL A 499 23.75 0.52 2.63
CA VAL A 499 23.34 -0.88 2.84
C VAL A 499 21.86 -1.01 2.53
N PHE A 500 21.54 -1.67 1.41
CA PHE A 500 20.16 -2.03 1.08
C PHE A 500 19.66 -3.10 2.05
N LYS A 501 18.50 -2.89 2.67
CA LYS A 501 17.82 -3.98 3.39
C LYS A 501 17.37 -5.01 2.36
N SER A 502 18.00 -6.19 2.35
CA SER A 502 17.53 -7.33 1.57
C SER A 502 16.06 -7.61 1.89
N PRO A 503 15.21 -7.92 0.91
CA PRO A 503 13.87 -8.39 1.18
C PRO A 503 13.96 -9.59 2.14
N ARG A 504 13.31 -9.50 3.29
CA ARG A 504 13.21 -10.64 4.21
C ARG A 504 12.42 -11.73 3.46
N PHE A 505 13.04 -12.87 3.21
CA PHE A 505 12.31 -14.09 2.85
C PHE A 505 11.23 -14.31 3.92
N GLY A 506 10.00 -14.52 3.47
CA GLY A 506 8.88 -14.76 4.38
C GLY A 506 9.08 -16.10 5.07
N VAL A 507 9.50 -16.08 6.33
CA VAL A 507 9.58 -17.30 7.17
C VAL A 507 8.21 -17.80 7.64
N GLU A 508 7.14 -17.06 7.34
CA GLU A 508 5.76 -17.47 7.62
C GLU A 508 4.84 -17.09 6.46
N GLY A 509 4.30 -18.10 5.77
CA GLY A 509 3.19 -17.94 4.84
C GLY A 509 3.33 -18.57 3.47
N CYS A 510 3.56 -19.89 3.39
CA CYS A 510 2.94 -20.74 2.38
C CYS A 510 2.62 -22.09 3.04
N CYS A 511 1.38 -22.55 2.95
CA CYS A 511 0.93 -23.84 3.47
C CYS A 511 1.58 -25.07 2.80
N GLY A 512 2.66 -24.88 2.02
CA GLY A 512 3.35 -25.94 1.28
C GLY A 512 2.47 -26.70 0.28
N LYS A 513 1.24 -26.22 0.01
CA LYS A 513 0.21 -26.95 -0.72
C LYS A 513 -0.62 -26.01 -1.59
N GLY A 514 -0.12 -25.80 -2.81
CA GLY A 514 -1.00 -25.70 -3.98
C GLY A 514 -1.59 -24.34 -4.31
N CYS A 515 -0.79 -23.31 -4.53
CA CYS A 515 -1.12 -22.36 -5.60
C CYS A 515 -0.02 -22.44 -6.67
N ASN A 516 -0.45 -22.60 -7.93
CA ASN A 516 0.32 -23.17 -9.05
C ASN A 516 1.72 -22.59 -9.32
N GLY A 517 2.09 -21.44 -8.73
CA GLY A 517 3.43 -20.87 -8.84
C GLY A 517 4.56 -21.70 -8.22
N CYS A 518 4.26 -22.60 -7.27
CA CYS A 518 5.27 -23.43 -6.60
C CYS A 518 5.50 -24.79 -7.27
N LEU A 519 4.65 -25.22 -8.20
CA LEU A 519 4.76 -26.55 -8.83
C LEU A 519 5.98 -26.65 -9.77
N VAL A 520 6.46 -25.53 -10.32
CA VAL A 520 7.66 -25.52 -11.19
C VAL A 520 8.89 -26.04 -10.42
N PHE A 521 9.04 -25.67 -9.15
CA PHE A 521 10.12 -26.17 -8.28
C PHE A 521 9.84 -27.58 -7.73
N TRP A 522 8.59 -28.02 -7.73
CA TRP A 522 8.20 -29.31 -7.17
C TRP A 522 8.56 -30.50 -8.08
N HIS A 523 8.71 -30.25 -9.38
CA HIS A 523 9.03 -31.29 -10.37
C HIS A 523 10.48 -31.30 -10.82
N ALA A 524 11.23 -30.21 -10.58
CA ALA A 524 12.65 -30.15 -10.95
C ALA A 524 13.48 -31.13 -10.08
N PRO A 525 14.23 -32.09 -10.66
CA PRO A 525 15.03 -33.07 -9.92
C PRO A 525 16.00 -32.45 -8.90
N GLU A 526 16.55 -31.27 -9.22
CA GLU A 526 17.49 -30.51 -8.39
C GLU A 526 16.93 -30.10 -7.02
N TYR A 527 15.60 -30.00 -6.88
CA TYR A 527 14.96 -29.66 -5.60
C TYR A 527 14.46 -30.89 -4.82
N THR A 528 14.86 -32.12 -5.19
CA THR A 528 14.41 -33.37 -4.52
C THR A 528 14.77 -33.40 -3.04
N LYS A 529 16.00 -33.04 -2.67
CA LYS A 529 16.43 -32.99 -1.27
C LYS A 529 15.61 -31.99 -0.47
N ALA A 530 15.34 -30.82 -1.05
CA ALA A 530 14.50 -29.81 -0.43
C ALA A 530 13.07 -30.32 -0.19
N ARG A 531 12.50 -31.07 -1.14
CA ARG A 531 11.19 -31.71 -0.98
C ARG A 531 11.18 -32.76 0.13
N GLU A 532 12.22 -33.57 0.28
CA GLU A 532 12.31 -34.57 1.34
C GLU A 532 12.41 -33.96 2.74
N VAL A 533 13.16 -32.86 2.87
CA VAL A 533 13.25 -32.07 4.11
C VAL A 533 11.89 -31.44 4.42
N MET A 534 11.25 -30.82 3.44
CA MET A 534 9.96 -30.15 3.62
C MET A 534 8.80 -31.13 3.89
N LYS A 535 8.84 -32.36 3.36
CA LYS A 535 7.84 -33.41 3.63
C LYS A 535 7.83 -33.89 5.09
N LYS A 536 8.98 -33.85 5.76
CA LYS A 536 9.11 -34.30 7.16
C LYS A 536 8.63 -33.26 8.18
N LYS A 537 8.31 -32.04 7.72
CA LYS A 537 7.98 -30.90 8.57
C LYS A 537 6.48 -30.79 8.83
N LYS A 538 6.08 -30.42 10.06
CA LYS A 538 4.70 -29.99 10.31
C LYS A 538 4.47 -28.59 9.73
N GLN A 539 3.24 -28.33 9.28
CA GLN A 539 2.87 -27.03 8.71
C GLN A 539 3.04 -25.94 9.78
N GLY A 540 3.87 -24.92 9.49
CA GLY A 540 4.16 -23.80 10.41
C GLY A 540 5.42 -23.95 11.29
N GLU A 541 6.12 -25.08 11.24
CA GLU A 541 7.36 -25.30 12.02
C GLU A 541 8.58 -24.62 11.35
N MET A 542 9.61 -24.18 12.09
CA MET A 542 10.82 -23.57 11.48
C MET A 542 11.79 -24.64 10.93
N LEU A 543 12.68 -24.26 10.02
CA LEU A 543 13.81 -25.13 9.62
C LEU A 543 14.85 -25.14 10.76
N THR A 544 15.30 -26.34 11.14
CA THR A 544 16.43 -26.46 12.07
C THR A 544 17.73 -26.12 11.36
N LYS A 545 18.78 -25.81 12.12
CA LYS A 545 20.10 -25.48 11.59
C LYS A 545 20.62 -26.57 10.64
N ASP A 546 20.46 -27.84 11.02
CA ASP A 546 20.84 -29.00 10.20
C ASP A 546 20.05 -29.08 8.89
N MET A 547 18.76 -28.69 8.90
CA MET A 547 17.94 -28.66 7.68
C MET A 547 18.37 -27.54 6.73
N ILE A 548 18.86 -26.42 7.26
CA ILE A 548 19.38 -25.31 6.47
C ILE A 548 20.70 -25.72 5.81
N GLU A 549 21.61 -26.34 6.56
CA GLU A 549 22.90 -26.83 6.04
C GLU A 549 22.70 -27.87 4.90
N ILE A 550 21.73 -28.78 5.03
CA ILE A 550 21.36 -29.75 3.96
C ILE A 550 20.88 -29.06 2.68
N LEU A 551 20.21 -27.91 2.79
CA LEU A 551 19.70 -27.14 1.65
C LEU A 551 20.80 -26.28 0.99
N GLU A 552 21.79 -25.84 1.77
CA GLU A 552 22.93 -25.06 1.29
C GLU A 552 23.90 -25.92 0.47
N ASP A 553 24.13 -27.17 0.89
CA ASP A 553 24.96 -28.16 0.17
C ASP A 553 24.35 -28.61 -1.17
N ALA A 554 23.08 -28.29 -1.45
CA ALA A 554 22.40 -28.64 -2.70
C ALA A 554 22.63 -27.63 -3.84
N LYS A 555 23.42 -26.57 -3.65
CA LYS A 555 23.68 -25.55 -4.67
C LYS A 555 24.84 -25.92 -5.61
N ALA A 556 24.50 -26.54 -6.75
CA ALA A 556 24.95 -26.20 -8.12
C ALA A 556 24.76 -27.41 -9.07
N PRO A 557 24.05 -27.28 -10.21
CA PRO A 557 24.25 -28.21 -11.32
C PRO A 557 25.51 -27.80 -12.10
N GLU A 558 26.43 -28.74 -12.32
CA GLU A 558 27.34 -28.69 -13.47
C GLU A 558 26.46 -28.68 -14.74
N TYR A 559 26.48 -27.58 -15.48
CA TYR A 559 25.86 -27.52 -16.80
C TYR A 559 26.66 -28.45 -17.72
N GLN A 560 26.20 -29.68 -17.91
CA GLN A 560 26.71 -30.52 -18.99
C GLN A 560 26.28 -29.90 -20.32
N GLU A 561 27.24 -29.57 -21.16
CA GLU A 561 27.02 -29.05 -22.52
C GLU A 561 26.02 -29.94 -23.28
N ALA A 562 24.99 -29.31 -23.85
CA ALA A 562 24.05 -30.01 -24.70
C ALA A 562 24.80 -30.63 -25.91
N PRO A 563 24.55 -31.91 -26.25
CA PRO A 563 25.25 -32.54 -27.36
C PRO A 563 24.90 -31.82 -28.67
N GLN A 564 25.92 -31.28 -29.33
CA GLN A 564 25.86 -30.82 -30.71
C GLN A 564 25.54 -32.03 -31.61
N ASN A 565 24.27 -32.20 -31.96
CA ASN A 565 23.86 -33.07 -33.06
C ASN A 565 22.62 -32.46 -33.74
N ILE A 566 22.83 -31.36 -34.46
CA ILE A 566 21.97 -31.03 -35.60
C ILE A 566 22.60 -31.73 -36.80
N LYS A 567 22.17 -32.98 -37.05
CA LYS A 567 22.35 -33.59 -38.35
C LYS A 567 21.33 -32.97 -39.29
N GLU A 568 21.85 -32.42 -40.38
CA GLU A 568 21.12 -32.13 -41.62
C GLU A 568 20.29 -33.35 -42.03
N ALA A 569 19.00 -33.14 -42.33
CA ALA A 569 18.24 -33.94 -43.28
C ALA A 569 16.94 -33.21 -43.66
N SER A 570 16.97 -32.66 -44.88
CA SER A 570 15.89 -32.51 -45.88
C SER A 570 14.52 -31.98 -45.45
#